data_AF-A0A1V8T0X1-F1
#
_entry.id   AF-A0A1V8T0X1-F1
#
_cell.length_a   1.000
_cell.length_b   1.000
_cell.length_c   1.000
_cell.angle_alpha   90.00
_cell.angle_beta   90.00
_cell.angle_gamma   90.00
#
_symmetry.space_group_name_H-M   'P 1'
#
loop_
_entity.id
_entity.type
_entity.pdbx_description
1 polymer ?
#
loop_
_entity_poly.entity_id
_entity_poly.type
_entity_poly.pdbx_seq_one_letter_code
_entity_poly.pdbx_strand_id
1 'polypeptide(L)'
;MGNSSSTSKVSAQDKAILDMKVQRDKLHQYQKRIKIVTDRETDIARECLRANQKEKALLALRRKKYQETLLAKTDQQLAQLQALTSDVEFALVQKDVVFGLQQGTAVLKEIHKEMGGLEKVELILEESADAQAYQKEINEMLGGKMSNEEEDAVEDELEAMEREAAQTAGVPSLPDAPTRIQEPLPDAPAADPKQRAQERAGRRAQEQIAA
;
A
#
# COMPACT_ATOMS: atom_id res chain seq x y z
N MET A 1 -9.25 42.42 13.46
CA MET A 1 -10.71 42.67 13.57
C MET A 1 -11.30 42.57 12.18
N GLY A 2 -12.05 41.51 11.89
CA GLY A 2 -12.58 41.25 10.55
C GLY A 2 -13.25 39.89 10.50
N ASN A 3 -14.36 39.78 11.24
CA ASN A 3 -15.19 38.60 11.41
C ASN A 3 -15.89 38.25 10.08
N SER A 4 -15.23 37.52 9.19
CA SER A 4 -15.89 36.85 8.08
C SER A 4 -16.68 35.68 8.66
N SER A 5 -17.97 35.89 8.92
CA SER A 5 -18.87 34.78 9.25
C SER A 5 -18.90 33.85 8.03
N SER A 6 -18.10 32.79 8.07
CA SER A 6 -18.17 31.65 7.16
C SER A 6 -19.47 30.91 7.46
N THR A 7 -20.59 31.47 6.97
CA THR A 7 -21.80 30.68 6.81
C THR A 7 -21.45 29.58 5.82
N SER A 8 -21.21 28.37 6.33
CA SER A 8 -20.92 27.20 5.50
C SER A 8 -22.12 27.03 4.57
N LYS A 9 -21.97 27.46 3.32
CA LYS A 9 -23.03 27.34 2.31
C LYS A 9 -23.18 25.85 2.03
N VAL A 10 -24.20 25.25 2.64
CA VAL A 10 -24.58 23.85 2.41
C VAL A 10 -24.64 23.60 0.91
N SER A 11 -23.74 22.75 0.41
CA SER A 11 -23.63 22.43 -1.00
C SER A 11 -24.90 21.71 -1.47
N ALA A 12 -25.19 21.76 -2.77
CA ALA A 12 -26.22 20.91 -3.36
C ALA A 12 -25.93 19.41 -3.10
N GLN A 13 -24.66 19.06 -3.00
CA GLN A 13 -24.18 17.71 -2.65
C GLN A 13 -24.56 17.34 -1.22
N ASP A 14 -24.34 18.24 -0.26
CA ASP A 14 -24.68 18.00 1.16
C ASP A 14 -26.19 17.82 1.35
N LYS A 15 -27.00 18.57 0.59
CA LYS A 15 -28.47 18.40 0.58
C LYS A 15 -28.87 17.03 0.04
N ALA A 16 -28.26 16.58 -1.06
CA ALA A 16 -28.54 15.27 -1.63
C ALA A 16 -28.15 14.12 -0.67
N ILE A 17 -27.00 14.23 0.00
CA ILE A 17 -26.55 13.27 1.02
C ILE A 17 -27.52 13.24 2.21
N LEU A 18 -27.96 14.41 2.67
CA LEU A 18 -28.95 14.53 3.73
C LEU A 18 -30.26 13.85 3.32
N ASP A 19 -30.77 14.12 2.12
CA ASP A 19 -32.02 13.53 1.63
C ASP A 19 -31.93 12.00 1.54
N MET A 20 -30.81 11.45 1.09
CA MET A 20 -30.57 10.01 1.09
C MET A 20 -30.56 9.43 2.52
N LYS A 21 -29.89 10.09 3.48
CA LYS A 21 -29.86 9.66 4.89
C LYS A 21 -31.26 9.72 5.51
N VAL A 22 -32.03 10.75 5.22
CA VAL A 22 -33.43 10.88 5.64
C VAL A 22 -34.30 9.77 5.04
N GLN A 23 -34.12 9.43 3.77
CA GLN A 23 -34.84 8.33 3.13
C GLN A 23 -34.51 6.99 3.79
N ARG A 24 -33.23 6.71 4.07
CA ARG A 24 -32.80 5.52 4.81
C ARG A 24 -33.49 5.42 6.17
N ASP A 25 -33.53 6.52 6.92
CA ASP A 25 -34.13 6.54 8.26
C ASP A 25 -35.66 6.34 8.19
N LYS A 26 -36.32 6.91 7.17
CA LYS A 26 -37.74 6.66 6.89
C LYS A 26 -38.02 5.19 6.56
N LEU A 27 -37.16 4.55 5.75
CA LEU A 27 -37.30 3.13 5.45
C LEU A 27 -37.09 2.25 6.69
N HIS A 28 -36.14 2.58 7.57
CA HIS A 28 -36.01 1.90 8.86
C HIS A 28 -37.26 2.04 9.74
N GLN A 29 -37.85 3.24 9.81
CA GLN A 29 -39.11 3.44 10.53
C GLN A 29 -40.25 2.61 9.92
N TYR A 30 -40.34 2.57 8.59
CA TYR A 30 -41.32 1.77 7.87
C TYR A 30 -41.13 0.26 8.13
N GLN A 31 -39.90 -0.23 8.09
CA GLN A 31 -39.54 -1.61 8.40
C GLN A 31 -39.99 -2.00 9.82
N LYS A 32 -39.74 -1.15 10.83
CA LYS A 32 -40.21 -1.36 12.21
C LYS A 32 -41.74 -1.42 12.30
N ARG A 33 -42.44 -0.53 11.58
CA ARG A 33 -43.91 -0.52 11.54
C ARG A 33 -44.46 -1.80 10.92
N ILE A 34 -43.92 -2.24 9.77
CA ILE A 34 -44.37 -3.49 9.12
C ILE A 34 -44.14 -4.70 10.02
N LYS A 35 -43.00 -4.78 10.73
CA LYS A 35 -42.75 -5.89 11.67
C LYS A 35 -43.86 -6.00 12.72
N ILE A 36 -44.24 -4.89 13.36
CA ILE A 36 -45.33 -4.85 14.34
C ILE A 36 -46.66 -5.31 13.72
N VAL A 37 -46.96 -4.89 12.48
CA VAL A 37 -48.20 -5.31 11.81
C VAL A 37 -48.16 -6.80 11.44
N THR A 38 -47.01 -7.31 11.00
CA THR A 38 -46.81 -8.73 10.68
C THR A 38 -47.01 -9.60 11.91
N ASP A 39 -46.47 -9.19 13.07
CA ASP A 39 -46.67 -9.89 14.35
C ASP A 39 -48.15 -9.89 14.74
N ARG A 40 -48.84 -8.76 14.63
CA ARG A 40 -50.29 -8.69 14.87
C ARG A 40 -51.09 -9.61 13.95
N GLU A 41 -50.73 -9.69 12.67
CA GLU A 41 -51.40 -10.62 11.73
C GLU A 41 -51.14 -12.09 12.09
N THR A 42 -49.98 -12.43 12.67
CA THR A 42 -49.76 -13.78 13.20
C THR A 42 -50.65 -14.10 14.40
N ASP A 43 -50.85 -13.15 15.30
CA ASP A 43 -51.71 -13.34 16.47
C ASP A 43 -53.18 -13.46 16.07
N ILE A 44 -53.65 -12.59 15.16
CA ILE A 44 -55.00 -12.69 14.58
C ILE A 44 -55.20 -14.03 13.88
N ALA A 45 -54.19 -14.52 13.14
CA ALA A 45 -54.27 -15.84 12.50
C ALA A 45 -54.39 -16.96 13.55
N ARG A 46 -53.63 -16.90 14.65
CA ARG A 46 -53.72 -17.87 15.75
C ARG A 46 -55.09 -17.84 16.44
N GLU A 47 -55.65 -16.65 16.67
CA GLU A 47 -56.99 -16.49 17.26
C GLU A 47 -58.08 -17.03 16.34
N CYS A 48 -58.03 -16.75 15.04
CA CYS A 48 -58.99 -17.27 14.07
C CYS A 48 -58.94 -18.80 13.97
N LEU A 49 -57.76 -19.41 14.12
CA LEU A 49 -57.60 -20.86 14.17
C LEU A 49 -58.24 -21.46 15.43
N ARG A 50 -58.06 -20.83 16.60
CA ARG A 50 -58.73 -21.25 17.85
C ARG A 50 -60.25 -21.16 17.75
N ALA A 51 -60.75 -20.15 17.04
CA ALA A 51 -62.18 -19.94 16.79
C ALA A 51 -62.75 -20.82 15.65
N ASN A 52 -61.98 -21.76 15.09
CA ASN A 52 -62.35 -22.59 13.93
C ASN A 52 -62.75 -21.82 12.65
N GLN A 53 -62.38 -20.55 12.52
CA GLN A 53 -62.70 -19.70 11.36
C GLN A 53 -61.58 -19.77 10.30
N LYS A 54 -61.53 -20.89 9.57
CA LYS A 54 -60.48 -21.20 8.59
C LYS A 54 -60.32 -20.16 7.48
N GLU A 55 -61.42 -19.65 6.91
CA GLU A 55 -61.41 -18.64 5.85
C GLU A 55 -60.73 -17.33 6.28
N LYS A 56 -61.00 -16.87 7.52
CA LYS A 56 -60.39 -15.65 8.06
C LYS A 56 -58.92 -15.85 8.40
N ALA A 57 -58.56 -17.03 8.92
CA ALA A 57 -57.16 -17.39 9.17
C ALA A 57 -56.34 -17.40 7.86
N LEU A 58 -56.89 -17.96 6.77
CA LEU A 58 -56.26 -17.92 5.45
C LEU A 58 -56.06 -16.50 4.92
N LEU A 59 -57.05 -15.62 5.09
CA LEU A 59 -56.93 -14.21 4.70
C LEU A 59 -55.82 -13.49 5.49
N ALA A 60 -55.75 -13.70 6.81
CA ALA A 60 -54.71 -13.14 7.66
C ALA A 60 -53.31 -13.62 7.24
N LEU A 61 -53.15 -14.90 6.93
CA LEU A 61 -51.88 -15.47 6.45
C LEU A 61 -51.48 -14.92 5.07
N ARG A 62 -52.44 -14.69 4.16
CA ARG A 62 -52.15 -14.06 2.85
C ARG A 62 -51.67 -12.62 3.02
N ARG A 63 -52.30 -11.84 3.91
CA ARG A 63 -51.85 -10.48 4.22
C ARG A 63 -50.45 -10.49 4.84
N LYS A 64 -50.20 -11.44 5.76
CA LYS A 64 -48.87 -11.61 6.37
C LYS A 64 -47.82 -11.85 5.31
N LYS A 65 -48.09 -12.77 4.36
CA LYS A 65 -47.15 -13.09 3.28
C LYS A 65 -46.88 -11.90 2.36
N TYR A 66 -47.90 -11.08 2.09
CA TYR A 66 -47.74 -9.85 1.33
C TYR A 66 -46.85 -8.84 2.08
N GLN A 67 -47.05 -8.67 3.39
CA GLN A 67 -46.22 -7.80 4.21
C GLN A 67 -44.76 -8.28 4.33
N GLU A 68 -44.53 -9.58 4.47
CA GLU A 68 -43.18 -10.17 4.42
C GLU A 68 -42.48 -9.86 3.08
N THR A 69 -43.22 -9.93 1.98
CA THR A 69 -42.68 -9.62 0.65
C THR A 69 -42.33 -8.13 0.52
N LEU A 70 -43.16 -7.24 1.07
CA LEU A 70 -42.88 -5.81 1.13
C LEU A 70 -41.66 -5.51 2.02
N LEU A 71 -41.53 -6.23 3.14
CA LEU A 71 -40.38 -6.11 4.04
C LEU A 71 -39.10 -6.52 3.32
N ALA A 72 -39.09 -7.66 2.61
CA ALA A 72 -37.94 -8.12 1.84
C ALA A 72 -37.51 -7.09 0.76
N LYS A 73 -38.47 -6.50 0.04
CA LYS A 73 -38.19 -5.42 -0.93
C LYS A 73 -37.61 -4.18 -0.24
N THR A 74 -38.15 -3.81 0.93
CA THR A 74 -37.66 -2.68 1.72
C THR A 74 -36.22 -2.91 2.18
N ASP A 75 -35.90 -4.12 2.63
CA ASP A 75 -34.54 -4.48 3.05
C ASP A 75 -33.54 -4.41 1.88
N GLN A 76 -33.94 -4.86 0.69
CA GLN A 76 -33.14 -4.73 -0.52
C GLN A 76 -32.89 -3.26 -0.89
N GLN A 77 -33.93 -2.42 -0.85
CA GLN A 77 -33.81 -0.98 -1.10
C GLN A 77 -32.91 -0.29 -0.06
N LEU A 78 -32.98 -0.72 1.20
CA LEU A 78 -32.16 -0.18 2.27
C LEU A 78 -30.69 -0.54 2.07
N ALA A 79 -30.39 -1.79 1.71
CA ALA A 79 -29.04 -2.21 1.37
C ALA A 79 -28.48 -1.40 0.18
N GLN A 80 -29.30 -1.18 -0.85
CA GLN A 80 -28.91 -0.35 -2.00
C GLN A 80 -28.62 1.11 -1.61
N LEU A 81 -29.44 1.71 -0.75
CA LEU A 81 -29.20 3.07 -0.24
C LEU A 81 -27.95 3.16 0.63
N GLN A 82 -27.66 2.15 1.44
CA GLN A 82 -26.44 2.08 2.24
C GLN A 82 -25.19 1.99 1.36
N ALA A 83 -25.20 1.12 0.35
CA ALA A 83 -24.12 1.03 -0.63
C ALA A 83 -23.90 2.37 -1.34
N LEU A 84 -24.97 2.97 -1.88
CA LEU A 84 -24.88 4.26 -2.56
C LEU A 84 -24.37 5.38 -1.64
N THR A 85 -24.77 5.40 -0.36
CA THR A 85 -24.28 6.39 0.60
C THR A 85 -22.79 6.22 0.84
N SER A 86 -22.32 4.98 1.03
CA SER A 86 -20.90 4.66 1.21
C SER A 86 -20.08 5.04 -0.02
N ASP A 87 -20.59 4.76 -1.22
CA ASP A 87 -19.92 5.10 -2.47
C ASP A 87 -19.76 6.61 -2.65
N VAL A 88 -20.80 7.39 -2.29
CA VAL A 88 -20.76 8.86 -2.34
C VAL A 88 -19.78 9.41 -1.30
N GLU A 89 -19.77 8.88 -0.08
CA GLU A 89 -18.82 9.30 0.96
C GLU A 89 -17.38 8.98 0.54
N PHE A 90 -17.14 7.82 -0.06
CA PHE A 90 -15.83 7.47 -0.61
C PHE A 90 -15.42 8.39 -1.77
N ALA A 91 -16.33 8.72 -2.68
CA ALA A 91 -16.06 9.63 -3.78
C ALA A 91 -15.71 11.05 -3.30
N LEU A 92 -16.32 11.53 -2.20
CA LEU A 92 -15.94 12.79 -1.58
C LEU A 92 -14.52 12.77 -1.03
N VAL A 93 -14.14 11.70 -0.31
CA VAL A 93 -12.76 11.52 0.16
C VAL A 93 -11.78 11.45 -1.01
N GLN A 94 -12.14 10.71 -2.06
CA GLN A 94 -11.29 10.58 -3.25
C GLN A 94 -11.06 11.94 -3.94
N LYS A 95 -12.09 12.78 -4.03
CA LYS A 95 -11.96 14.15 -4.54
C LYS A 95 -10.96 14.95 -3.70
N ASP A 96 -11.05 14.88 -2.38
CA ASP A 96 -10.16 15.62 -1.48
C ASP A 96 -8.71 15.13 -1.57
N VAL A 97 -8.49 13.81 -1.70
CA VAL A 97 -7.17 13.23 -1.94
C VAL A 97 -6.59 13.71 -3.27
N VAL A 98 -7.38 13.71 -4.35
CA VAL A 98 -6.94 14.20 -5.65
C VAL A 98 -6.57 15.68 -5.59
N PHE A 99 -7.36 16.50 -4.89
CA PHE A 99 -7.07 17.91 -4.68
C PHE A 99 -5.79 18.13 -3.86
N GLY A 100 -5.57 17.32 -2.82
CA GLY A 100 -4.33 17.32 -2.05
C GLY A 100 -3.10 16.94 -2.88
N LEU A 101 -3.21 15.92 -3.73
CA LEU A 101 -2.14 15.51 -4.66
C LEU A 101 -1.83 16.59 -5.70
N GLN A 102 -2.86 17.26 -6.22
CA GLN A 102 -2.69 18.38 -7.16
C GLN A 102 -1.94 19.55 -6.50
N GLN A 103 -2.32 19.93 -5.27
CA GLN A 103 -1.60 20.96 -4.51
C GLN A 103 -0.18 20.55 -4.19
N GLY A 104 0.04 19.32 -3.70
CA GLY A 104 1.37 18.80 -3.43
C GLY A 104 2.26 18.81 -4.66
N THR A 105 1.71 18.43 -5.82
CA THR A 105 2.42 18.48 -7.10
C THR A 105 2.71 19.92 -7.54
N ALA A 106 1.81 20.87 -7.31
CA ALA A 106 2.05 22.28 -7.58
C ALA A 106 3.20 22.84 -6.72
N VAL A 107 3.19 22.56 -5.42
CA VAL A 107 4.25 22.96 -4.49
C VAL A 107 5.59 22.31 -4.86
N LEU A 108 5.60 21.01 -5.19
CA LEU A 108 6.81 20.34 -5.65
C LEU A 108 7.37 20.97 -6.94
N LYS A 109 6.50 21.36 -7.88
CA LYS A 109 6.93 22.08 -9.09
C LYS A 109 7.54 23.44 -8.78
N GLU A 110 6.98 24.17 -7.81
CA GLU A 110 7.55 25.44 -7.36
C GLU A 110 8.92 25.23 -6.70
N ILE A 111 9.05 24.25 -5.79
CA ILE A 111 10.34 23.88 -5.18
C ILE A 111 11.35 23.49 -6.25
N HIS A 112 10.96 22.67 -7.22
CA HIS A 112 11.86 22.27 -8.31
C HIS A 112 12.31 23.49 -9.14
N LYS A 113 11.42 24.46 -9.36
CA LYS A 113 11.75 25.71 -10.05
C LYS A 113 12.72 26.57 -9.23
N GLU A 114 12.54 26.67 -7.92
CA GLU A 114 13.45 27.41 -7.02
C GLU A 114 14.80 26.73 -6.83
N MET A 115 14.84 25.39 -6.84
CA MET A 115 16.06 24.58 -6.71
C MET A 115 16.96 24.62 -7.96
N GLY A 116 16.56 25.33 -9.02
CA GLY A 116 17.33 25.47 -10.26
C GLY A 116 16.74 24.73 -11.46
N GLY A 117 15.51 24.24 -11.36
CA GLY A 117 14.75 23.68 -12.47
C GLY A 117 15.41 22.44 -13.10
N LEU A 118 15.12 22.25 -14.39
CA LEU A 118 15.73 21.19 -15.19
C LEU A 118 17.22 21.43 -15.42
N GLU A 119 17.62 22.70 -15.57
CA GLU A 119 19.00 23.12 -15.88
C GLU A 119 20.00 22.71 -14.81
N LYS A 120 19.68 22.85 -13.52
CA LYS A 120 20.59 22.43 -12.45
C LYS A 120 20.65 20.91 -12.30
N VAL A 121 19.57 20.20 -12.61
CA VAL A 121 19.58 18.73 -12.64
C VAL A 121 20.41 18.22 -13.83
N GLU A 122 20.30 18.87 -14.98
CA GLU A 122 21.10 18.59 -16.17
C GLU A 122 22.59 18.88 -15.93
N LEU A 123 22.92 20.01 -15.28
CA LEU A 123 24.28 20.34 -14.87
C LEU A 123 24.86 19.31 -13.90
N ILE A 124 24.10 18.88 -12.87
CA ILE A 124 24.58 17.86 -11.92
C ILE A 124 24.81 16.51 -12.62
N LEU A 125 23.97 16.16 -13.60
CA LEU A 125 24.15 14.94 -14.40
C LEU A 125 25.38 15.03 -15.31
N GLU A 126 25.62 16.19 -15.93
CA GLU A 126 26.80 16.45 -16.75
C GLU A 126 28.08 16.42 -15.89
N GLU A 127 28.11 17.12 -14.76
CA GLU A 127 29.22 17.07 -13.79
C GLU A 127 29.47 15.65 -13.26
N SER A 128 28.41 14.86 -13.04
CA SER A 128 28.54 13.47 -12.60
C SER A 128 29.07 12.56 -13.70
N ALA A 129 28.65 12.77 -14.95
CA ALA A 129 29.13 12.02 -16.11
C ALA A 129 30.60 12.33 -16.39
N ASP A 130 31.00 13.60 -16.30
CA ASP A 130 32.38 14.05 -16.45
C ASP A 130 33.27 13.52 -15.31
N ALA A 131 32.79 13.55 -14.06
CA ALA A 131 33.49 12.96 -12.93
C ALA A 131 33.68 11.44 -13.09
N GLN A 132 32.67 10.73 -13.60
CA GLN A 132 32.78 9.31 -13.92
C GLN A 132 33.76 9.04 -15.05
N ALA A 133 33.76 9.85 -16.11
CA ALA A 133 34.71 9.75 -17.21
C ALA A 133 36.15 9.99 -16.73
N TYR A 134 36.36 11.05 -15.94
CA TYR A 134 37.66 11.36 -15.34
C TYR A 134 38.15 10.24 -14.40
N GLN A 135 37.27 9.68 -13.56
CA GLN A 135 37.62 8.53 -12.73
C GLN A 135 37.98 7.31 -13.57
N LYS A 136 37.28 7.08 -14.69
CA LYS A 136 37.57 5.99 -15.61
C LYS A 136 38.92 6.19 -16.31
N GLU A 137 39.24 7.40 -16.74
CA GLU A 137 40.56 7.75 -17.29
C GLU A 137 41.68 7.58 -16.26
N ILE A 138 41.44 7.96 -15.00
CA ILE A 138 42.39 7.69 -13.90
C ILE A 138 42.57 6.19 -13.72
N ASN A 139 41.49 5.42 -13.66
CA ASN A 139 41.55 3.97 -13.50
C ASN A 139 42.28 3.30 -14.66
N GLU A 140 42.07 3.76 -15.90
CA GLU A 140 42.76 3.25 -17.09
C GLU A 140 44.26 3.64 -17.07
N MET A 141 44.59 4.85 -16.64
CA MET A 141 45.97 5.29 -16.46
C MET A 141 46.69 4.57 -15.31
N LEU A 142 45.99 4.19 -14.24
CA LEU A 142 46.54 3.41 -13.13
C LEU A 142 46.70 1.93 -13.52
N GLY A 143 45.65 1.30 -14.06
CA GLY A 143 45.69 -0.11 -14.50
C GLY A 143 46.64 -0.36 -15.67
N GLY A 144 46.87 0.64 -16.52
CA GLY A 144 47.89 0.55 -17.58
C GLY A 144 49.34 0.71 -17.11
N LYS A 145 49.58 1.15 -15.87
CA LYS A 145 50.92 1.42 -15.31
C LYS A 145 51.32 0.50 -14.16
N MET A 146 50.35 -0.15 -13.50
CA MET A 146 50.63 -1.13 -12.45
C MET A 146 51.04 -2.46 -13.09
N SER A 147 52.05 -3.09 -12.51
CA SER A 147 52.38 -4.47 -12.84
C SER A 147 51.39 -5.43 -12.16
N ASN A 148 51.20 -6.61 -12.74
CA ASN A 148 50.31 -7.63 -12.16
C ASN A 148 50.66 -8.00 -10.70
N GLU A 149 51.94 -7.89 -10.32
CA GLU A 149 52.40 -8.14 -8.94
C GLU A 149 51.98 -7.01 -7.97
N GLU A 150 51.95 -5.77 -8.45
CA GLU A 150 51.49 -4.61 -7.67
C GLU A 150 49.97 -4.59 -7.54
N GLU A 151 49.23 -5.02 -8.57
CA GLU A 151 47.77 -5.20 -8.47
C GLU A 151 47.38 -6.29 -7.46
N ASP A 152 48.09 -7.41 -7.46
CA ASP A 152 47.86 -8.50 -6.49
C ASP A 152 48.15 -8.05 -5.05
N ALA A 153 49.18 -7.22 -4.83
CA ALA A 153 49.48 -6.65 -3.52
C ALA A 153 48.39 -5.67 -3.03
N VAL A 154 47.81 -4.87 -3.94
CA VAL A 154 46.69 -3.97 -3.61
C VAL A 154 45.42 -4.77 -3.29
N GLU A 155 45.13 -5.84 -4.03
CA GLU A 155 44.01 -6.74 -3.72
C GLU A 155 44.15 -7.39 -2.33
N ASP A 156 45.37 -7.80 -1.96
CA ASP A 156 45.67 -8.37 -0.65
C ASP A 156 45.50 -7.34 0.49
N GLU A 157 45.94 -6.09 0.29
CA GLU A 157 45.74 -4.99 1.25
C GLU A 157 44.26 -4.62 1.40
N LEU A 158 43.48 -4.64 0.30
CA LEU A 158 42.04 -4.42 0.33
C LEU A 158 41.34 -5.53 1.12
N GLU A 159 41.68 -6.79 0.89
CA GLU A 159 41.10 -7.93 1.62
C GLU A 159 41.45 -7.86 3.13
N ALA A 160 42.63 -7.37 3.49
CA ALA A 160 43.00 -7.11 4.88
C ALA A 160 42.12 -6.01 5.51
N MET A 161 41.93 -4.88 4.82
CA MET A 161 41.06 -3.79 5.28
C MET A 161 39.59 -4.22 5.37
N GLU A 162 39.09 -5.03 4.45
CA GLU A 162 37.72 -5.57 4.50
C GLU A 162 37.52 -6.49 5.72
N ARG A 163 38.51 -7.32 6.06
CA ARG A 163 38.47 -8.16 7.27
C ARG A 163 38.51 -7.34 8.54
N GLU A 164 39.30 -6.26 8.59
CA GLU A 164 39.35 -5.33 9.72
C GLU A 164 38.03 -4.55 9.85
N ALA A 165 37.46 -4.08 8.74
CA ALA A 165 36.17 -3.40 8.71
C ALA A 165 35.02 -4.34 9.14
N ALA A 166 35.03 -5.60 8.70
CA ALA A 166 34.06 -6.61 9.12
C ALA A 166 34.19 -7.00 10.61
N GLN A 167 35.40 -6.95 11.17
CA GLN A 167 35.63 -7.14 12.61
C GLN A 167 35.17 -5.92 13.43
N THR A 168 35.24 -4.71 12.85
CA THR A 168 34.85 -3.45 13.51
C THR A 168 33.33 -3.21 13.40
N ALA A 169 32.70 -3.66 12.31
CA ALA A 169 31.25 -3.77 12.16
C ALA A 169 30.73 -5.00 12.92
N GLY A 170 31.00 -5.04 14.24
CA GLY A 170 30.49 -6.05 15.13
C GLY A 170 28.99 -6.25 14.92
N VAL A 171 28.62 -7.46 14.53
CA VAL A 171 27.26 -7.97 14.58
C VAL A 171 26.69 -7.65 15.97
N PRO A 172 25.70 -6.75 16.12
CA PRO A 172 24.98 -6.67 17.37
C PRO A 172 24.19 -7.96 17.49
N SER A 173 24.46 -8.73 18.54
CA SER A 173 23.61 -9.82 19.01
C SER A 173 22.15 -9.35 19.04
N LEU A 174 21.37 -9.83 18.08
CA LEU A 174 19.91 -9.82 18.18
C LEU A 174 19.51 -10.92 19.17
N PRO A 175 18.51 -10.69 20.03
CA PRO A 175 18.16 -11.59 21.13
C PRO A 175 17.60 -12.93 20.61
N ASP A 176 17.94 -13.99 21.35
CA ASP A 176 17.62 -15.41 21.12
C ASP A 176 16.22 -15.67 20.51
N ALA A 177 16.20 -16.22 19.29
CA ALA A 177 15.06 -16.94 18.74
C ALA A 177 15.38 -18.44 18.74
N PRO A 178 14.44 -19.31 19.20
CA PRO A 178 14.75 -20.68 19.58
C PRO A 178 15.16 -21.58 18.40
N THR A 179 16.22 -22.32 18.68
CA THR A 179 16.87 -23.41 17.94
C THR A 179 15.97 -24.23 17.02
N ARG A 180 16.20 -24.15 15.70
CA ARG A 180 15.78 -25.21 14.78
C ARG A 180 16.78 -25.38 13.63
N ILE A 181 17.64 -26.39 13.81
CA ILE A 181 18.36 -27.18 12.78
C ILE A 181 19.26 -26.35 11.87
N GLN A 182 20.53 -26.22 12.27
CA GLN A 182 21.62 -25.85 11.37
C GLN A 182 21.92 -27.07 10.47
N GLU A 183 21.50 -26.99 9.21
CA GLU A 183 22.29 -27.63 8.15
C GLU A 183 23.61 -26.85 8.06
N PRO A 184 24.78 -27.50 8.02
CA PRO A 184 26.04 -26.78 7.85
C PRO A 184 26.01 -26.09 6.49
N LEU A 185 25.97 -24.76 6.50
CA LEU A 185 26.35 -23.98 5.33
C LEU A 185 27.80 -24.37 4.96
N PRO A 186 28.12 -24.53 3.66
CA PRO A 186 29.47 -24.84 3.25
C PRO A 186 30.42 -23.76 3.77
N ASP A 187 31.47 -24.18 4.48
CA ASP A 187 32.57 -23.32 4.89
C ASP A 187 33.07 -22.55 3.66
N ALA A 188 33.08 -21.22 3.75
CA ALA A 188 33.80 -20.40 2.79
C ALA A 188 35.25 -20.90 2.77
N PRO A 189 35.83 -21.23 1.60
CA PRO A 189 37.13 -21.87 1.56
C PRO A 189 38.19 -20.95 2.18
N ALA A 190 38.71 -21.36 3.34
CA ALA A 190 39.88 -20.78 3.98
C ALA A 190 41.15 -21.17 3.20
N ALA A 191 41.17 -20.88 1.90
CA ALA A 191 42.33 -21.13 1.05
C ALA A 191 43.47 -20.22 1.50
N ASP A 192 44.65 -20.80 1.68
CA ASP A 192 45.91 -20.13 1.99
C ASP A 192 46.16 -19.02 0.94
N PRO A 193 46.66 -17.82 1.29
CA PRO A 193 46.91 -16.73 0.33
C PRO A 193 47.74 -17.18 -0.87
N LYS A 194 48.68 -18.12 -0.66
CA LYS A 194 49.50 -18.73 -1.71
C LYS A 194 48.70 -19.59 -2.69
N GLN A 195 47.66 -20.30 -2.22
CA GLN A 195 46.81 -21.13 -3.08
C GLN A 195 45.87 -20.26 -3.93
N ARG A 196 45.36 -19.16 -3.37
CA ARG A 196 44.53 -18.20 -4.12
C ARG A 196 45.34 -17.44 -5.16
N ALA A 197 46.56 -17.02 -4.83
CA ALA A 197 47.47 -16.39 -5.79
C ALA A 197 47.79 -17.34 -6.97
N GLN A 198 47.99 -18.64 -6.70
CA GLN A 198 48.19 -19.67 -7.73
C GLN A 198 46.93 -19.89 -8.58
N GLU A 199 45.74 -19.87 -7.97
CA GLU A 199 44.47 -20.02 -8.66
C GLU A 199 44.15 -18.80 -9.54
N ARG A 200 44.44 -17.58 -9.05
CA ARG A 200 44.34 -16.32 -9.82
C ARG A 200 45.32 -16.30 -11.00
N ALA A 201 46.58 -16.68 -10.76
CA ALA A 201 47.57 -16.83 -11.84
C ALA A 201 47.15 -17.89 -12.88
N GLY A 202 46.57 -19.00 -12.43
CA GLY A 202 46.03 -20.05 -13.30
C GLY A 202 44.84 -19.59 -14.14
N ARG A 203 43.93 -18.79 -13.56
CA ARG A 203 42.76 -18.24 -14.24
C ARG A 203 43.14 -17.18 -15.28
N ARG A 204 44.08 -16.28 -14.95
CA ARG A 204 44.64 -15.30 -15.89
C ARG A 204 45.40 -15.96 -17.05
N ALA A 205 46.13 -17.05 -16.79
CA ALA A 205 46.78 -17.83 -17.84
C ALA A 205 45.76 -18.49 -18.79
N GLN A 206 44.61 -18.95 -18.29
CA GLN A 206 43.54 -19.50 -19.12
C GLN A 206 42.84 -18.41 -19.96
N GLU A 207 42.66 -17.20 -19.43
CA GLU A 207 42.07 -16.07 -20.14
C GLU A 207 42.98 -15.53 -21.26
N GLN A 208 44.30 -15.53 -21.06
CA GLN A 208 45.27 -15.16 -22.10
C GLN A 208 45.41 -16.20 -23.22
N ILE A 209 45.03 -17.46 -22.98
CA ILE A 209 45.03 -18.53 -23.99
C ILE A 209 43.70 -18.53 -24.78
N ALA A 210 42.65 -17.91 -24.24
CA ALA A 210 41.31 -17.87 -24.82
C ALA A 210 41.01 -16.59 -25.65
N ALA A 211 41.92 -15.62 -25.67
CA ALA A 211 41.89 -14.42 -26.51
C ALA A 211 42.78 -14.58 -27.75
#